data_AF-A0A357C7L3-F1
#
_entry.id   AF-A0A357C7L3-F1
#
_cell.length_a   1.000
_cell.length_b   1.000
_cell.length_c   1.000
_cell.angle_alpha   90.00
_cell.angle_beta   90.00
_cell.angle_gamma   90.00
#
_symmetry.space_group_name_H-M   'P 1'
#
loop_
_entity.id
_entity.type
_entity.pdbx_description
1 polymer ?
#
loop_
_entity_poly.entity_id
_entity_poly.type
_entity_poly.pdbx_seq_one_letter_code
_entity_poly.pdbx_strand_id
1 'polypeptide(L)'
;DPDTIAMSNLNRQVLYDPEQLGASKASLLTERLRSFNPEIEVEGIPLRLTTENAAQFLNRAGCDVVVDATDNNETRLLLNRVAVSAGLPLIYGAVHSFYGQIMTIVPGAGPCLGCLLPNDAT
;
A
#
# COMPACT_ATOMS: atom_id res chain seq x y z
N ASP A 1 0.04 -7.12 3.34
CA ASP A 1 0.31 -7.80 2.06
C ASP A 1 0.04 -9.29 2.24
N PRO A 2 -1.04 -9.84 1.65
CA PRO A 2 -1.41 -11.25 1.79
C PRO A 2 -0.55 -12.21 0.95
N ASP A 3 0.30 -11.71 0.06
CA ASP A 3 0.96 -12.55 -0.93
C ASP A 3 2.20 -13.26 -0.38
N THR A 4 2.59 -14.31 -1.09
CA THR A 4 3.89 -14.96 -0.98
C THR A 4 4.81 -14.56 -2.13
N ILE A 5 6.11 -14.74 -1.93
CA ILE A 5 7.14 -14.38 -2.91
C ILE A 5 7.09 -15.36 -4.08
N ALA A 6 6.99 -14.83 -5.31
CA ALA A 6 7.02 -15.60 -6.54
C ALA A 6 8.20 -15.20 -7.44
N MET A 7 8.65 -16.13 -8.29
CA MET A 7 9.78 -15.90 -9.20
C MET A 7 9.56 -14.67 -10.11
N SER A 8 8.31 -14.45 -10.54
CA SER A 8 7.92 -13.30 -11.35
C SER A 8 7.99 -11.96 -10.63
N ASN A 9 8.23 -11.94 -9.31
CA ASN A 9 8.40 -10.73 -8.52
C ASN A 9 9.85 -10.26 -8.46
N LEU A 10 10.82 -11.17 -8.54
CA LEU A 10 12.24 -10.90 -8.27
C LEU A 10 12.89 -9.94 -9.28
N ASN A 11 12.28 -9.74 -10.45
CA ASN A 11 12.75 -8.76 -11.43
C ASN A 11 12.55 -7.29 -11.01
N ARG A 12 11.70 -7.02 -10.00
CA ARG A 12 11.37 -5.65 -9.55
C ARG A 12 11.23 -5.49 -8.03
N GLN A 13 10.99 -6.57 -7.30
CA GLN A 13 10.93 -6.56 -5.85
C GLN A 13 12.30 -6.94 -5.28
N VAL A 14 13.22 -5.97 -5.32
CA VAL A 14 14.67 -6.15 -5.02
C VAL A 14 14.99 -6.51 -3.56
N LEU A 15 13.98 -6.52 -2.68
CA LEU A 15 14.12 -6.87 -1.28
C LEU A 15 13.91 -8.37 -1.03
N TYR A 16 13.80 -9.19 -2.08
CA TYR A 16 13.60 -10.64 -1.99
C TYR A 16 14.63 -11.40 -2.83
N ASP A 17 14.96 -12.60 -2.37
CA ASP A 17 15.94 -13.50 -2.97
C ASP A 17 15.27 -14.81 -3.45
N PRO A 18 15.84 -15.52 -4.44
CA PRO A 18 15.30 -16.79 -4.96
C PRO A 18 15.12 -17.88 -3.89
N GLU A 19 15.92 -17.89 -2.82
CA GLU A 19 15.82 -18.86 -1.74
C GLU A 19 14.56 -18.68 -0.88
N GLN A 20 13.86 -17.56 -1.03
CA GLN A 20 12.71 -17.17 -0.23
C GLN A 20 11.36 -17.38 -0.94
N LEU A 21 11.35 -18.06 -2.09
CA LEU A 21 10.14 -18.38 -2.83
C LEU A 21 9.11 -19.11 -1.94
N GLY A 22 7.86 -18.66 -1.99
CA GLY A 22 6.76 -19.18 -1.19
C GLY A 22 6.67 -18.62 0.23
N ALA A 23 7.67 -17.89 0.72
CA ALA A 23 7.58 -17.19 2.01
C ALA A 23 6.63 -15.98 1.92
N SER A 24 6.04 -15.59 3.05
CA SER A 24 5.19 -14.40 3.12
C SER A 24 6.01 -13.14 2.84
N LYS A 25 5.53 -12.30 1.91
CA LYS A 25 6.13 -10.99 1.62
C LYS A 25 6.17 -10.11 2.87
N ALA A 26 5.05 -10.00 3.57
CA ALA A 26 4.91 -9.13 4.74
C ALA A 26 5.87 -9.53 5.88
N SER A 27 5.94 -10.82 6.22
CA SER A 27 6.79 -11.30 7.31
C SER A 27 8.28 -11.10 6.99
N LEU A 28 8.71 -11.52 5.79
CA LEU A 28 10.11 -11.43 5.40
C LEU A 28 10.57 -9.98 5.25
N LEU A 29 9.73 -9.11 4.67
CA LEU A 29 10.05 -7.69 4.57
C LEU A 29 10.20 -7.04 5.95
N THR A 30 9.39 -7.47 6.93
CA THR A 30 9.50 -7.00 8.32
C THR A 30 10.86 -7.34 8.92
N GLU A 31 11.30 -8.60 8.78
CA GLU A 31 12.60 -9.06 9.26
C GLU A 31 13.75 -8.31 8.58
N ARG A 32 13.65 -8.10 7.26
CA ARG A 32 14.67 -7.41 6.46
C ARG A 32 14.78 -5.92 6.80
N LEU A 33 13.66 -5.22 7.02
CA LEU A 33 13.69 -3.81 7.41
C LEU A 33 14.28 -3.63 8.82
N ARG A 34 13.94 -4.51 9.76
CA ARG A 34 14.53 -4.51 11.11
C ARG A 34 16.02 -4.83 11.12
N SER A 35 16.50 -5.65 10.18
CA SER A 35 17.95 -5.91 10.07
C SER A 35 18.72 -4.73 9.49
N PHE A 36 18.10 -3.92 8.63
CA PHE A 36 18.68 -2.68 8.11
C PHE A 36 18.69 -1.56 9.13
N ASN A 37 17.60 -1.40 9.89
CA ASN A 37 17.52 -0.45 10.97
C ASN A 37 16.82 -1.09 12.18
N PRO A 38 17.56 -1.50 13.22
CA PRO A 38 16.96 -2.09 14.42
C PRO A 38 16.16 -1.09 15.28
N GLU A 39 16.28 0.22 15.03
CA GLU A 39 15.62 1.25 15.84
C GLU A 39 14.19 1.56 15.39
N ILE A 40 13.73 1.01 14.26
CA ILE A 40 12.37 1.20 13.76
C ILE A 40 11.43 0.08 14.21
N GLU A 41 10.18 0.46 14.47
CA GLU A 41 9.09 -0.50 14.61
C GLU A 41 8.49 -0.80 13.25
N VAL A 42 8.31 -2.09 12.95
CA VAL A 42 7.73 -2.56 11.69
C VAL A 42 6.70 -3.62 12.01
N GLU A 43 5.45 -3.42 11.57
CA GLU A 43 4.36 -4.39 11.71
C GLU A 43 3.99 -4.97 10.34
N GLY A 44 4.39 -6.22 10.10
CA GLY A 44 4.01 -6.96 8.91
C GLY A 44 2.61 -7.56 9.06
N ILE A 45 1.65 -7.12 8.26
CA ILE A 45 0.28 -7.62 8.28
C ILE A 45 0.06 -8.51 7.03
N PRO A 46 0.07 -9.85 7.15
CA PRO A 46 -0.12 -10.77 6.03
C PRO A 46 -1.60 -10.95 5.65
N LEU A 47 -2.35 -9.84 5.59
CA LEU A 47 -3.78 -9.82 5.28
C LEU A 47 -4.06 -8.91 4.09
N ARG A 48 -5.15 -9.23 3.38
CA ARG A 48 -5.70 -8.37 2.33
C ARG A 48 -6.45 -7.21 2.97
N LEU A 49 -6.24 -6.02 2.43
CA LEU A 49 -7.03 -4.86 2.80
C LEU A 49 -8.43 -4.97 2.15
N THR A 50 -9.47 -4.87 2.97
CA THR A 50 -10.88 -4.97 2.56
C THR A 50 -11.70 -3.85 3.17
N THR A 51 -12.92 -3.66 2.69
CA THR A 51 -13.86 -2.66 3.21
C THR A 51 -14.13 -2.83 4.71
N GLU A 52 -14.08 -4.05 5.22
CA GLU A 52 -14.38 -4.39 6.62
C GLU A 52 -13.21 -4.07 7.55
N ASN A 53 -11.97 -4.12 7.06
CA ASN A 53 -10.77 -3.97 7.90
C ASN A 53 -10.00 -2.66 7.66
N ALA A 54 -10.22 -1.95 6.55
CA ALA A 54 -9.41 -0.80 6.17
C ALA A 54 -9.47 0.34 7.20
N ALA A 55 -10.68 0.73 7.63
CA ALA A 55 -10.84 1.78 8.64
C ALA A 55 -10.19 1.38 9.98
N GLN A 56 -10.27 0.09 10.33
CA GLN A 56 -9.62 -0.40 11.54
C GLN A 56 -8.10 -0.30 11.47
N PHE A 57 -7.48 -0.67 10.34
CA PHE A 57 -6.03 -0.58 10.17
C PHE A 57 -5.55 0.88 10.17
N LEU A 58 -6.23 1.77 9.46
CA LEU A 58 -5.85 3.18 9.41
C LEU A 58 -6.01 3.88 10.77
N ASN A 59 -7.01 3.49 11.57
CA ASN A 59 -7.22 4.05 12.91
C ASN A 59 -6.32 3.42 13.99
N ARG A 60 -6.01 2.12 13.90
CA ARG A 60 -5.20 1.41 14.91
C ARG A 60 -3.78 1.91 14.99
N ALA A 61 -3.23 2.39 13.88
CA ALA A 61 -1.80 2.63 13.75
C ALA A 61 -1.37 4.07 14.05
N GLY A 62 -2.29 4.97 14.43
CA GLY A 62 -1.95 6.39 14.64
C GLY A 62 -1.24 6.99 13.42
N CYS A 63 -1.60 6.55 12.22
CA CYS A 63 -0.89 6.91 11.01
C CYS A 63 -0.96 8.42 10.77
N ASP A 64 0.18 9.06 10.55
CA ASP A 64 0.23 10.46 10.08
C ASP A 64 0.10 10.56 8.56
N VAL A 65 0.46 9.48 7.85
CA VAL A 65 0.46 9.41 6.38
C VAL A 65 0.22 7.98 5.92
N VAL A 66 -0.47 7.83 4.79
CA VAL A 66 -0.69 6.55 4.10
C VAL A 66 0.05 6.58 2.76
N VAL A 67 0.73 5.48 2.41
CA VAL A 67 1.38 5.32 1.10
C VAL A 67 0.75 4.13 0.38
N ASP A 68 0.12 4.39 -0.77
CA ASP A 68 -0.40 3.33 -1.65
C ASP A 68 0.72 2.83 -2.57
N ALA A 69 1.13 1.58 -2.32
CA ALA A 69 2.04 0.81 -3.16
C ALA A 69 1.36 -0.44 -3.74
N THR A 70 0.03 -0.44 -3.83
CA THR A 70 -0.75 -1.56 -4.35
C THR A 70 -0.80 -1.55 -5.87
N ASP A 71 -0.90 -2.73 -6.47
CA ASP A 71 -1.02 -2.92 -7.91
C ASP A 71 -2.48 -3.13 -8.37
N ASN A 72 -3.45 -2.98 -7.47
CA ASN A 72 -4.87 -3.17 -7.75
C ASN A 72 -5.67 -1.87 -7.58
N ASN A 73 -6.45 -1.52 -8.61
CA ASN A 73 -7.32 -0.35 -8.61
C ASN A 73 -8.37 -0.37 -7.50
N GLU A 74 -8.95 -1.52 -7.17
CA GLU A 74 -9.99 -1.62 -6.14
C GLU A 74 -9.44 -1.24 -4.75
N THR A 75 -8.28 -1.80 -4.38
CA THR A 75 -7.62 -1.52 -3.10
C THR A 75 -7.18 -0.07 -3.01
N ARG A 76 -6.68 0.49 -4.10
CA ARG A 76 -6.32 1.91 -4.21
C ARG A 76 -7.51 2.84 -4.00
N LEU A 77 -8.65 2.55 -4.63
CA LEU A 77 -9.86 3.35 -4.44
C LEU A 77 -10.42 3.22 -3.03
N LEU A 78 -10.34 2.03 -2.44
CA LEU A 78 -10.66 1.82 -1.03
C LEU A 78 -9.77 2.66 -0.12
N LEU A 79 -8.44 2.59 -0.27
CA LEU A 79 -7.48 3.39 0.49
C LEU A 79 -7.76 4.88 0.37
N ASN A 80 -8.01 5.37 -0.85
CA ASN A 80 -8.39 6.77 -1.08
C ASN A 80 -9.63 7.15 -0.28
N ARG A 81 -10.71 6.37 -0.36
CA ARG A 81 -11.96 6.66 0.38
C ARG A 81 -11.72 6.69 1.88
N VAL A 82 -11.04 5.69 2.44
CA VAL A 82 -10.83 5.59 3.89
C VAL A 82 -9.88 6.69 4.39
N ALA A 83 -8.76 6.93 3.71
CA ALA A 83 -7.79 7.96 4.09
C ALA A 83 -8.42 9.36 4.07
N VAL A 84 -9.15 9.70 3.00
CA VAL A 84 -9.86 10.99 2.90
C VAL A 84 -10.90 11.14 4.01
N SER A 85 -11.67 10.08 4.29
CA SER A 85 -12.69 10.11 5.34
C SER A 85 -12.08 10.24 6.74
N ALA A 86 -10.88 9.72 6.94
CA ALA A 86 -10.12 9.82 8.19
C ALA A 86 -9.32 11.13 8.31
N GLY A 87 -9.29 11.98 7.28
CA GLY A 87 -8.46 13.19 7.26
C GLY A 87 -6.96 12.92 7.13
N LEU A 88 -6.58 11.73 6.67
CA LEU A 88 -5.18 11.32 6.54
C LEU A 88 -4.62 11.64 5.13
N PRO A 89 -3.45 12.29 5.04
CA PRO A 89 -2.72 12.41 3.79
C PRO A 89 -2.43 11.04 3.16
N LEU A 90 -2.67 10.93 1.85
CA LEU A 90 -2.40 9.73 1.06
C LEU A 90 -1.42 10.07 -0.06
N ILE A 91 -0.31 9.33 -0.14
CA ILE A 91 0.61 9.35 -1.27
C ILE A 91 0.26 8.16 -2.16
N TYR A 92 -0.32 8.44 -3.32
CA TYR A 92 -0.65 7.46 -4.34
C TYR A 92 0.53 7.24 -5.28
N GLY A 93 0.89 5.96 -5.52
CA GLY A 93 1.79 5.56 -6.58
C GLY A 93 1.20 4.45 -7.46
N ALA A 94 1.41 4.53 -8.77
CA ALA A 94 1.16 3.42 -9.69
C ALA A 94 2.21 3.36 -10.80
N VAL A 95 2.41 2.16 -11.33
CA VAL A 95 3.26 1.92 -12.50
C VAL A 95 2.52 1.01 -13.46
N HIS A 96 2.51 1.37 -14.74
CA HIS A 96 2.02 0.55 -15.83
C HIS A 96 2.98 0.60 -17.02
N SER A 97 3.62 -0.53 -17.34
CA SER A 97 4.68 -0.60 -18.35
C SER A 97 5.77 0.45 -18.12
N PHE A 98 5.94 1.41 -19.03
CA PHE A 98 6.95 2.48 -18.95
C PHE A 98 6.43 3.76 -18.29
N TYR A 99 5.18 3.78 -17.82
CA TYR A 99 4.55 4.95 -17.23
C TYR A 99 4.41 4.79 -15.73
N GLY A 100 4.88 5.80 -15.00
CA GLY A 100 4.65 5.95 -13.56
C GLY A 100 3.72 7.12 -13.29
N GLN A 101 2.93 7.01 -12.23
CA GLN A 101 2.06 8.08 -11.73
C GLN A 101 2.28 8.23 -10.23
N ILE A 102 2.29 9.49 -9.77
CA ILE A 102 2.33 9.82 -8.35
C ILE A 102 1.40 11.00 -8.08
N MET A 103 0.69 10.96 -6.97
CA MET A 103 -0.13 12.09 -6.50
C MET A 103 -0.10 12.12 -4.98
N THR A 104 0.03 13.32 -4.42
CA THR A 104 -0.22 13.54 -2.99
C THR A 104 -1.63 14.09 -2.81
N ILE A 105 -2.41 13.42 -1.98
CA ILE A 105 -3.78 13.77 -1.64
C ILE A 105 -3.77 14.26 -0.20
N VAL A 106 -4.10 15.53 -0.02
CA VAL A 106 -4.21 16.16 1.30
C VAL A 106 -5.69 16.48 1.53
N PRO A 107 -6.38 15.76 2.43
CA PRO A 107 -7.81 15.98 2.68
C PRO A 107 -8.09 17.45 3.04
N GLY A 108 -9.08 18.04 2.35
CA GLY A 108 -9.46 19.45 2.53
C GLY A 108 -8.57 20.47 1.79
N ALA A 109 -7.47 20.06 1.17
CA ALA A 109 -6.53 20.95 0.48
C ALA A 109 -6.35 20.64 -1.02
N GLY A 110 -7.27 19.89 -1.63
CA GLY A 110 -7.23 19.56 -3.05
C GLY A 110 -8.16 18.42 -3.45
N PRO A 111 -8.11 17.98 -4.73
CA PRO A 111 -8.85 16.80 -5.18
C PRO A 111 -8.28 15.51 -4.56
N CYS A 112 -9.15 14.53 -4.37
CA CYS A 112 -8.71 13.15 -4.09
C CYS A 112 -8.65 12.35 -5.39
N LEU A 113 -8.15 11.10 -5.33
CA LEU A 113 -8.06 10.25 -6.51
C LEU A 113 -9.45 10.03 -7.15
N GLY A 114 -10.48 9.84 -6.33
CA GLY A 114 -11.86 9.71 -6.79
C GLY A 114 -12.43 10.96 -7.48
N CYS A 115 -11.84 12.15 -7.28
CA CYS A 115 -12.23 13.36 -8.00
C CYS A 115 -11.68 13.41 -9.43
N LEU A 116 -10.58 12.68 -9.69
CA LEU A 116 -9.89 12.68 -10.98
C LEU A 116 -10.35 11.55 -11.90
N LEU A 117 -10.94 10.51 -11.34
CA LEU A 117 -11.44 9.39 -12.11
C LEU A 117 -12.86 9.71 -12.61
N PRO A 118 -13.18 9.32 -13.85
CA PRO A 118 -14.57 9.37 -14.30
C PRO A 118 -15.43 8.62 -13.29
N ASN A 119 -16.57 9.19 -12.92
CA ASN A 119 -17.62 8.38 -12.34
C ASN A 119 -18.02 7.40 -13.44
N ASP A 120 -17.51 6.17 -13.37
CA ASP A 120 -18.13 5.05 -14.08
C ASP A 120 -19.49 4.84 -13.42
N ALA A 121 -20.43 5.69 -13.81
CA ALA A 121 -21.84 5.48 -13.58
C ALA A 121 -22.27 4.36 -14.54
N THR A 122 -22.04 3.12 -14.13
CA THR A 122 -22.88 1.93 -14.31
C THR A 122 -22.19 0.70 -13.74
#